data_AF-A0A3M6RI39-F1
#
_entry.id   AF-A0A3M6RI39-F1
#
_cell.length_a   1.000
_cell.length_b   1.000
_cell.length_c   1.000
_cell.angle_alpha   90.00
_cell.angle_beta   90.00
_cell.angle_gamma   90.00
#
_symmetry.space_group_name_H-M   'P 1'
#
loop_
_entity.id
_entity.type
_entity.pdbx_description
1 polymer ?
#
loop_
_entity_poly.entity_id
_entity_poly.type
_entity_poly.pdbx_seq_one_letter_code
_entity_poly.pdbx_strand_id
1 'polypeptide(L)' 'MEQQWNRMQGVKMVRSGWRVGDVAKFFGVSDRAVFGWVATFGQLGQNGL' A
#
# COMPACT_ATOMS: atom_id res chain seq x y z
N MET A 1 3.59 -0.78 14.63
CA MET A 1 2.16 -0.45 14.46
C MET A 1 1.95 0.57 13.35
N GLU A 2 2.60 1.74 13.40
CA GLU A 2 2.38 2.83 12.44
C GLU A 2 2.70 2.47 10.97
N GLN A 3 3.80 1.73 10.73
CA GLN A 3 4.13 1.25 9.39
C GLN A 3 3.07 0.31 8.81
N GLN A 4 2.53 -0.61 9.61
CA GLN A 4 1.51 -1.55 9.14
C GLN A 4 0.21 -0.83 8.80
N TRP A 5 -0.17 0.17 9.62
CA TRP A 5 -1.31 1.02 9.32
C TRP A 5 -1.12 1.80 8.03
N ASN A 6 0.05 2.42 7.81
CA ASN A 6 0.37 3.15 6.57
C ASN A 6 0.27 2.26 5.34
N ARG A 7 0.83 1.03 5.39
CA ARG A 7 0.72 0.06 4.29
C ARG A 7 -0.74 -0.29 4.00
N MET A 8 -1.53 -0.49 5.05
CA MET A 8 -2.95 -0.81 4.91
C MET A 8 -3.75 0.34 4.29
N GLN A 9 -3.48 1.58 4.70
CA GLN A 9 -4.12 2.74 4.07
C GLN A 9 -3.68 2.89 2.61
N GLY A 10 -2.40 2.71 2.30
CA GLY A 10 -1.90 2.73 0.93
C GLY A 10 -2.61 1.71 0.03
N VAL A 11 -2.79 0.48 0.49
CA VAL A 11 -3.55 -0.55 -0.26
C VAL A 11 -5.00 -0.13 -0.48
N LYS A 12 -5.67 0.41 0.54
CA LYS A 12 -7.06 0.89 0.41
C LYS A 12 -7.19 2.03 -0.59
N MET A 13 -6.26 2.97 -0.60
CA MET A 13 -6.22 4.07 -1.57
C MET A 13 -6.05 3.55 -3.00
N VAL A 14 -5.14 2.60 -3.23
CA VAL A 14 -5.00 1.99 -4.57
C VAL A 14 -6.30 1.29 -4.99
N ARG A 15 -6.94 0.54 -4.08
CA ARG A 15 -8.22 -0.13 -4.37
C ARG A 15 -9.39 0.82 -4.59
N SER A 16 -9.33 2.05 -4.08
CA SER A 16 -10.32 3.10 -4.37
C SER A 16 -10.04 3.87 -5.67
N GLY A 17 -9.00 3.49 -6.42
CA GLY A 17 -8.69 4.03 -7.74
C GLY A 17 -7.55 5.05 -7.75
N TRP A 18 -6.87 5.28 -6.63
CA TRP A 18 -5.68 6.13 -6.63
C TRP A 18 -4.54 5.48 -7.42
N ARG A 19 -3.77 6.31 -8.14
CA ARG A 19 -2.57 5.83 -8.84
C ARG A 19 -1.49 5.51 -7.81
N VAL A 20 -0.74 4.45 -8.09
CA VAL A 20 0.37 3.98 -7.23
C VAL A 20 1.38 5.10 -6.95
N GLY A 21 1.74 5.90 -7.96
CA GLY A 21 2.69 7.01 -7.80
C GLY A 21 2.17 8.14 -6.91
N ASP A 22 0.86 8.36 -6.85
CA ASP A 22 0.27 9.38 -5.97
C ASP A 22 0.26 8.90 -4.51
N VAL A 23 -0.03 7.61 -4.29
CA VAL A 23 0.07 6.95 -2.98
C VAL A 23 1.53 6.94 -2.48
N ALA A 24 2.48 6.64 -3.37
CA ALA A 24 3.90 6.64 -3.04
C ALA A 24 4.39 8.02 -2.57
N LYS A 25 4.01 9.09 -3.29
CA LYS A 25 4.28 10.47 -2.89
C LYS A 25 3.65 10.83 -1.55
N PHE A 26 2.38 10.44 -1.33
CA PHE A 26 1.67 10.73 -0.09
C PHE A 26 2.37 10.13 1.15
N PHE A 27 2.88 8.90 1.03
CA PHE A 27 3.57 8.22 2.13
C PHE A 27 5.09 8.43 2.15
N GLY A 28 5.66 9.18 1.19
CA GLY A 28 7.11 9.39 1.08
C GLY A 28 7.90 8.11 0.81
N VAL A 29 7.33 7.16 0.05
CA VAL A 29 7.95 5.88 -0.30
C VAL A 29 8.12 5.74 -1.81
N SER A 30 8.76 4.67 -2.28
CA SER A 30 8.86 4.37 -3.71
C SER A 30 7.61 3.66 -4.24
N ASP A 31 7.33 3.82 -5.54
CA ASP A 31 6.26 3.10 -6.24
C ASP A 31 6.39 1.57 -6.04
N ARG A 32 7.63 1.06 -6.04
CA ARG A 32 7.92 -0.36 -5.80
C ARG A 32 7.46 -0.82 -4.42
N ALA A 33 7.60 0.01 -3.39
CA ALA A 33 7.12 -0.33 -2.06
C ALA A 33 5.60 -0.50 -2.06
N VAL A 34 4.88 0.44 -2.69
CA VAL A 34 3.41 0.39 -2.81
C VAL A 34 2.95 -0.82 -3.62
N PHE A 35 3.60 -1.14 -4.75
CA PHE A 35 3.34 -2.37 -5.49
C PHE A 35 3.55 -3.62 -4.63
N GLY A 36 4.61 -3.63 -3.80
CA GLY A 36 4.85 -4.69 -2.83
C GLY A 36 3.70 -4.85 -1.85
N TRP A 37 3.18 -3.74 -1.30
CA TRP A 37 2.04 -3.80 -0.38
C TRP A 37 0.79 -4.37 -1.07
N VAL A 38 0.47 -3.91 -2.27
CA VAL A 38 -0.70 -4.40 -3.02
C VAL A 38 -0.57 -5.89 -3.35
N ALA A 39 0.62 -6.33 -3.76
CA ALA A 39 0.90 -7.74 -4.07
C ALA A 39 0.77 -8.62 -2.82
N THR A 40 1.41 -8.23 -1.72
CA THR A 40 1.33 -8.97 -0.44
C THR A 40 -0.10 -9.02 0.07
N PHE A 41 -0.87 -7.94 -0.04
CA PHE A 41 -2.29 -7.94 0.34
C PHE A 41 -3.11 -8.89 -0.54
N GLY A 42 -2.85 -8.93 -1.85
CA GLY A 42 -3.54 -9.85 -2.76
C GLY A 42 -3.27 -11.33 -2.45
N GLN A 43 -2.08 -11.65 -1.93
CA GLN A 43 -1.69 -13.03 -1.60
C GLN A 43 -2.10 -13.46 -0.19
N LEU A 44 -1.95 -12.59 0.80
CA LEU A 44 -2.05 -12.96 2.23
C LEU A 44 -3.17 -12.20 2.97
N GLY A 45 -3.87 -11.29 2.29
CA GLY A 45 -4.85 -10.42 2.91
C GLY A 45 -4.23 -9.45 3.91
N GLN A 46 -5.07 -8.97 4.84
CA GLN A 46 -4.66 -7.98 5.84
C GLN A 46 -3.65 -8.53 6.86
N ASN A 47 -3.69 -9.85 7.15
CA ASN A 47 -2.84 -10.46 8.18
C ASN A 47 -1.37 -10.62 7.74
N GLY A 48 -1.08 -10.55 6.43
CA GLY A 48 0.26 -10.67 5.89
C GLY A 48 0.95 -9.34 5.52
N LEU A 49 0.27 -8.19 5.71
CA LEU A 49 0.77 -6.86 5.34
C LEU A 49 1.46 -6.13 6.49
#